data_AF-A0A077L5U3-F1
#
_entry.id   AF-A0A077L5U3-F1
#
_cell.length_a   1.000
_cell.length_b   1.000
_cell.length_c   1.000
_cell.angle_alpha   90.00
_cell.angle_beta   90.00
_cell.angle_gamma   90.00
#
_symmetry.space_group_name_H-M   'P 1'
#
loop_
_entity.id
_entity.type
_entity.pdbx_description
1 polymer ?
#
loop_
_entity_poly.entity_id
_entity_poly.type
_entity_poly.pdbx_seq_one_letter_code
_entity_poly.pdbx_strand_id
1 'polypeptide(L)'
;MNKNYVYIDFEAISDPFARILSIPSNTPFAYTVAALNQNNKFETRTFIIDFVKTNSIKNIWSTIKQKIIKHLYEINSKLKIEQVTFIGHNPTLEKQILNKLFPKNLIKPLLDPSCPVLSLSKLTGPKFKEEYFSNIKKAINDSDIYMLKKRTAERNGAIAAFVGFWLFVNASTNLRANDKRKKFFLKLNKNQVIKEIRRYSMDDVNKMIFLASDEENTNSLIKKYLYKKEFMKLIKNINFDENLTIKEIKEKIWTI
;
A
#
# COMPACT_ATOMS: atom_id res chain seq x y z
N MET A 1 -1.49 -4.39 23.30
CA MET A 1 -2.15 -3.84 22.08
C MET A 1 -3.66 -3.83 22.27
N ASN A 2 -4.35 -2.81 21.74
CA ASN A 2 -5.80 -2.65 21.89
C ASN A 2 -6.58 -3.57 20.93
N LYS A 3 -7.54 -4.35 21.46
CA LYS A 3 -8.34 -5.30 20.66
C LYS A 3 -9.27 -4.64 19.63
N ASN A 4 -9.54 -3.35 19.79
CA ASN A 4 -10.38 -2.58 18.88
C ASN A 4 -9.58 -1.92 17.74
N TYR A 5 -8.26 -2.11 17.69
CA TYR A 5 -7.44 -1.61 16.59
C TYR A 5 -7.52 -2.55 15.40
N VAL A 6 -7.84 -1.97 14.25
CA VAL A 6 -7.90 -2.66 12.95
C VAL A 6 -6.89 -2.01 12.03
N TYR A 7 -5.88 -2.78 11.63
CA TYR A 7 -4.87 -2.34 10.67
C TYR A 7 -5.42 -2.53 9.27
N ILE A 8 -5.36 -1.50 8.43
CA ILE A 8 -5.98 -1.54 7.11
C ILE A 8 -5.18 -0.74 6.10
N ASP A 9 -5.08 -1.29 4.90
CA ASP A 9 -4.48 -0.65 3.73
C ASP A 9 -5.37 -0.87 2.50
N PHE A 10 -5.50 0.14 1.64
CA PHE A 10 -6.33 0.09 0.44
C PHE A 10 -5.52 0.20 -0.84
N GLU A 11 -5.97 -0.54 -1.85
CA GLU A 11 -5.57 -0.30 -3.24
C GLU A 11 -6.72 0.39 -3.97
N ALA A 12 -6.38 1.44 -4.71
CA ALA A 12 -7.34 2.26 -5.42
C ALA A 12 -6.95 2.48 -6.88
N ILE A 13 -7.97 2.65 -7.72
CA ILE A 13 -7.78 3.13 -9.08
C ILE A 13 -7.61 4.65 -8.98
N SER A 14 -6.36 5.10 -9.04
CA SER A 14 -6.00 6.51 -8.99
C SER A 14 -5.73 7.08 -10.38
N ASP A 15 -5.63 8.41 -10.45
CA ASP A 15 -5.18 9.06 -11.67
C ASP A 15 -3.77 8.61 -12.07
N PRO A 16 -3.51 8.43 -13.38
CA PRO A 16 -4.35 8.84 -14.51
C PRO A 16 -5.43 7.82 -14.93
N PHE A 17 -5.43 6.61 -14.34
CA PHE A 17 -6.27 5.52 -14.82
C PHE A 17 -7.75 5.72 -14.50
N ALA A 18 -8.06 6.33 -13.35
CA ALA A 18 -9.43 6.69 -12.98
C ALA A 18 -10.10 7.58 -14.05
N ARG A 19 -9.38 8.60 -14.53
CA ARG A 19 -9.83 9.48 -15.63
C ARG A 19 -10.11 8.73 -16.93
N ILE A 20 -9.36 7.66 -17.22
CA ILE A 20 -9.58 6.82 -18.41
C ILE A 20 -10.84 5.96 -18.24
N LEU A 21 -11.20 5.59 -17.02
CA LEU A 21 -12.46 4.90 -16.76
C LEU A 21 -13.65 5.86 -16.58
N SER A 22 -13.39 7.17 -16.51
CA SER A 22 -14.39 8.18 -16.15
C SER A 22 -15.02 7.89 -14.78
N ILE A 23 -14.19 7.46 -13.82
CA ILE A 23 -14.60 7.20 -12.42
C ILE A 23 -13.89 8.17 -11.48
N PRO A 24 -14.40 8.41 -10.25
CA PRO A 24 -13.70 9.21 -9.26
C PRO A 24 -12.28 8.68 -9.01
N SER A 25 -11.31 9.58 -8.92
CA SER A 25 -9.95 9.20 -8.50
C SER A 25 -9.99 8.57 -7.11
N ASN A 26 -9.07 7.65 -6.85
CA ASN A 26 -8.99 6.88 -5.61
C ASN A 26 -10.24 6.03 -5.34
N THR A 27 -10.92 5.55 -6.39
CA THR A 27 -11.97 4.54 -6.23
C THR A 27 -11.33 3.23 -5.73
N PRO A 28 -11.66 2.76 -4.52
CA PRO A 28 -11.03 1.57 -3.96
C PRO A 28 -11.48 0.32 -4.70
N PHE A 29 -10.57 -0.64 -4.88
CA PHE A 29 -10.89 -1.92 -5.50
C PHE A 29 -10.35 -3.12 -4.72
N ALA A 30 -9.37 -2.92 -3.85
CA ALA A 30 -8.90 -3.95 -2.94
C ALA A 30 -8.55 -3.34 -1.57
N TYR A 31 -8.52 -4.19 -0.56
CA TYR A 31 -8.01 -3.84 0.76
C TYR A 31 -7.49 -5.09 1.46
N THR A 32 -6.60 -4.88 2.42
CA THR A 32 -6.31 -5.88 3.45
C THR A 32 -6.63 -5.31 4.82
N VAL A 33 -7.31 -6.09 5.66
CA VAL A 33 -7.52 -5.79 7.08
C VAL A 33 -6.80 -6.80 7.95
N ALA A 34 -6.39 -6.35 9.14
CA ALA A 34 -5.95 -7.22 10.21
C ALA A 34 -6.49 -6.76 11.56
N ALA A 35 -6.85 -7.74 12.39
CA ALA A 35 -7.32 -7.52 13.75
C ALA A 35 -6.89 -8.68 14.65
N LEU A 36 -6.96 -8.48 15.96
CA LEU A 36 -6.75 -9.55 16.93
C LEU A 36 -7.99 -10.45 17.00
N ASN A 37 -7.79 -11.75 16.80
CA ASN A 37 -8.81 -12.76 17.02
C ASN A 37 -9.06 -13.00 18.53
N GLN A 38 -9.94 -13.93 18.85
CA GLN A 38 -10.28 -14.27 20.25
C GLN A 38 -9.08 -14.80 21.06
N ASN A 39 -8.07 -15.35 20.38
CA ASN A 39 -6.83 -15.89 20.97
C ASN A 39 -5.69 -14.85 21.02
N ASN A 40 -5.99 -13.57 20.82
CA ASN A 40 -5.01 -12.48 20.75
C ASN A 40 -3.92 -12.70 19.68
N LYS A 41 -4.24 -13.43 18.60
CA LYS A 41 -3.38 -13.56 17.43
C LYS A 41 -3.90 -12.68 16.31
N PHE A 42 -2.99 -12.04 15.58
CA PHE A 42 -3.38 -11.30 14.39
C PHE A 42 -3.84 -12.26 13.30
N GLU A 43 -4.99 -11.96 12.71
CA GLU A 43 -5.44 -12.57 11.47
C GLU A 43 -5.64 -11.50 10.43
N THR A 44 -5.28 -11.82 9.18
CA THR A 44 -5.45 -10.94 8.03
C THR A 44 -6.54 -11.48 7.10
N ARG A 45 -7.24 -10.56 6.43
CA ARG A 45 -8.18 -10.86 5.34
C ARG A 45 -8.02 -9.83 4.23
N THR A 46 -7.75 -10.32 3.03
CA THR A 46 -7.65 -9.48 1.83
C THR A 46 -8.89 -9.66 0.96
N PHE A 47 -9.41 -8.56 0.44
CA PHE A 47 -10.51 -8.56 -0.51
C PHE A 47 -10.11 -7.81 -1.78
N ILE A 48 -10.56 -8.31 -2.93
CA ILE A 48 -10.42 -7.66 -4.24
C ILE A 48 -11.79 -7.73 -4.90
N ILE A 49 -12.27 -6.59 -5.41
CA ILE A 49 -13.53 -6.51 -6.14
C ILE A 49 -13.49 -7.40 -7.38
N ASP A 50 -14.54 -8.19 -7.56
CA ASP A 50 -14.79 -8.89 -8.81
C ASP A 50 -15.63 -7.99 -9.73
N PHE A 51 -14.96 -7.26 -10.62
CA PHE A 51 -15.61 -6.31 -11.53
C PHE A 51 -16.58 -6.95 -12.52
N VAL A 52 -16.53 -8.28 -12.71
CA VAL A 52 -17.51 -9.02 -13.51
C VAL A 52 -18.89 -8.98 -12.82
N LYS A 53 -18.90 -9.02 -11.48
CA LYS A 53 -20.14 -8.98 -10.67
C LYS A 53 -20.60 -7.56 -10.40
N THR A 54 -19.69 -6.60 -10.30
CA THR A 54 -20.03 -5.20 -10.01
C THR A 54 -18.99 -4.23 -10.56
N ASN A 55 -19.43 -3.34 -11.46
CA ASN A 55 -18.62 -2.23 -11.99
C ASN A 55 -19.21 -0.84 -11.68
N SER A 56 -20.41 -0.77 -11.11
CA SER A 56 -21.01 0.48 -10.63
C SER A 56 -20.28 1.01 -9.41
N ILE A 57 -19.93 2.30 -9.42
CA ILE A 57 -19.24 2.97 -8.31
C ILE A 57 -20.00 2.82 -7.00
N LYS A 58 -21.32 3.06 -7.02
CA LYS A 58 -22.17 2.89 -5.83
C LYS A 58 -22.05 1.46 -5.26
N ASN A 59 -22.09 0.47 -6.13
CA ASN A 59 -22.04 -0.94 -5.72
C ASN A 59 -20.64 -1.32 -5.21
N ILE A 60 -19.57 -0.81 -5.82
CA ILE A 60 -18.19 -0.99 -5.34
C ILE A 60 -18.06 -0.51 -3.89
N TRP A 61 -18.48 0.73 -3.60
CA TRP A 61 -18.43 1.28 -2.24
C TRP A 61 -19.26 0.45 -1.25
N SER A 62 -20.48 0.05 -1.62
CA SER A 62 -21.33 -0.78 -0.75
C SER A 62 -20.73 -2.17 -0.49
N THR A 63 -20.14 -2.78 -1.51
CA THR A 63 -19.53 -4.11 -1.43
C THR A 63 -18.32 -4.08 -0.51
N ILE A 64 -17.44 -3.08 -0.66
CA ILE A 64 -16.27 -2.92 0.20
C ILE A 64 -16.69 -2.75 1.66
N LYS A 65 -17.67 -1.89 1.94
CA LYS A 65 -18.19 -1.70 3.31
C LYS A 65 -18.66 -3.00 3.93
N GLN A 66 -19.53 -3.73 3.21
CA GLN A 66 -20.08 -5.00 3.69
C GLN A 66 -19.00 -6.04 3.91
N LYS A 67 -18.01 -6.11 3.01
CA LYS A 67 -16.90 -7.07 3.13
C LYS A 67 -15.96 -6.73 4.28
N ILE A 68 -15.68 -5.45 4.55
CA ILE A 68 -14.88 -5.06 5.72
C ILE A 68 -15.57 -5.53 6.99
N ILE A 69 -16.86 -5.20 7.17
CA ILE A 69 -17.63 -5.62 8.35
C ILE A 69 -17.61 -7.15 8.49
N LYS A 70 -17.92 -7.87 7.41
CA LYS A 70 -17.91 -9.33 7.38
C LYS A 70 -16.55 -9.89 7.80
N HIS A 71 -15.45 -9.43 7.19
CA HIS A 71 -14.11 -9.93 7.47
C HIS A 71 -13.67 -9.63 8.91
N LEU A 72 -14.04 -8.48 9.47
CA LEU A 72 -13.73 -8.16 10.87
C LEU A 72 -14.47 -9.08 11.84
N TYR A 73 -15.74 -9.40 11.58
CA TYR A 73 -16.50 -10.34 12.40
C TYR A 73 -16.07 -11.80 12.22
N GLU A 74 -15.58 -12.17 11.03
CA GLU A 74 -14.93 -13.46 10.80
C GLU A 74 -13.63 -13.60 11.61
N ILE A 75 -12.83 -12.53 11.72
CA ILE A 75 -11.61 -12.52 12.54
C ILE A 75 -11.96 -12.53 14.03
N ASN A 76 -12.91 -11.68 14.43
CA ASN A 76 -13.33 -11.53 15.82
C ASN A 76 -14.81 -11.17 15.91
N SER A 77 -15.65 -12.17 16.16
CA SER A 77 -17.10 -12.01 16.27
C SER A 77 -17.57 -11.13 17.43
N LYS A 78 -16.70 -10.80 18.39
CA LYS A 78 -17.02 -9.91 19.53
C LYS A 78 -16.69 -8.44 19.26
N LEU A 79 -16.03 -8.14 18.15
CA LEU A 79 -15.66 -6.79 17.76
C LEU A 79 -16.94 -6.01 17.42
N LYS A 80 -17.01 -4.74 17.84
CA LYS A 80 -18.13 -3.84 17.51
C LYS A 80 -17.63 -2.80 16.53
N ILE A 81 -18.18 -2.79 15.32
CA ILE A 81 -17.66 -1.93 14.24
C ILE A 81 -17.64 -0.46 14.63
N GLU A 82 -18.60 0.01 15.44
CA GLU A 82 -18.70 1.40 15.89
C GLU A 82 -17.57 1.80 16.85
N GLN A 83 -16.91 0.83 17.48
CA GLN A 83 -15.84 1.02 18.46
C GLN A 83 -14.44 0.84 17.83
N VAL A 84 -14.39 0.45 16.55
CA VAL A 84 -13.12 0.23 15.85
C VAL A 84 -12.38 1.54 15.66
N THR A 85 -11.08 1.50 15.95
CA THR A 85 -10.13 2.50 15.47
C THR A 85 -9.34 1.88 14.32
N PHE A 86 -9.44 2.50 13.14
CA PHE A 86 -8.66 2.08 11.98
C PHE A 86 -7.25 2.66 12.05
N ILE A 87 -6.26 1.81 11.85
CA ILE A 87 -4.85 2.17 11.84
C ILE A 87 -4.32 1.95 10.43
N GLY A 88 -3.75 2.99 9.83
CA GLY A 88 -3.01 2.89 8.57
C GLY A 88 -1.64 3.53 8.72
N HIS A 89 -0.68 3.17 7.88
CA HIS A 89 0.71 3.63 8.05
C HIS A 89 0.84 5.16 7.93
N ASN A 90 0.44 5.70 6.77
CA ASN A 90 0.28 7.13 6.53
C ASN A 90 -1.08 7.34 5.85
N PRO A 91 -2.18 7.38 6.64
CA PRO A 91 -3.50 7.00 6.18
C PRO A 91 -4.22 8.09 5.37
N THR A 92 -3.59 8.67 4.36
CA THR A 92 -4.21 9.72 3.53
C THR A 92 -5.32 9.14 2.66
N LEU A 93 -5.05 8.03 1.97
CA LEU A 93 -6.01 7.32 1.15
C LEU A 93 -7.09 6.65 2.03
N GLU A 94 -6.65 6.00 3.10
CA GLU A 94 -7.49 5.33 4.09
C GLU A 94 -8.48 6.32 4.70
N LYS A 95 -8.03 7.53 5.09
CA LYS A 95 -8.92 8.60 5.60
C LYS A 95 -10.00 8.96 4.59
N GLN A 96 -9.66 9.14 3.32
CA GLN A 96 -10.63 9.49 2.27
C GLN A 96 -11.69 8.38 2.12
N ILE A 97 -11.26 7.13 2.09
CA ILE A 97 -12.14 5.96 1.89
C ILE A 97 -12.98 5.70 3.14
N LEU A 98 -12.33 5.57 4.30
CA LEU A 98 -12.98 5.17 5.55
C LEU A 98 -13.89 6.24 6.12
N ASN A 99 -13.60 7.54 5.95
CA ASN A 99 -14.55 8.58 6.35
C ASN A 99 -15.87 8.49 5.57
N LYS A 100 -15.83 8.01 4.32
CA LYS A 100 -17.03 7.76 3.52
C LYS A 100 -17.76 6.50 3.95
N LEU A 101 -17.03 5.44 4.31
CA LEU A 101 -17.62 4.15 4.67
C LEU A 101 -18.14 4.10 6.12
N PHE A 102 -17.38 4.71 7.03
CA PHE A 102 -17.47 4.62 8.49
C PHE A 102 -17.24 6.01 9.13
N PRO A 103 -18.12 7.00 8.89
CA PRO A 103 -17.88 8.40 9.23
C PRO A 103 -17.70 8.69 10.73
N LYS A 104 -18.12 7.77 11.61
CA LYS A 104 -18.00 7.92 13.07
C LYS A 104 -16.75 7.26 13.64
N ASN A 105 -16.02 6.48 12.85
CA ASN A 105 -14.87 5.74 13.32
C ASN A 105 -13.61 6.59 13.31
N LEU A 106 -12.75 6.35 14.29
CA LEU A 106 -11.46 7.03 14.39
C LEU A 106 -10.46 6.39 13.43
N ILE A 107 -9.66 7.23 12.77
CA ILE A 107 -8.60 6.79 11.85
C ILE A 107 -7.29 7.43 12.29
N LYS A 108 -6.33 6.60 12.68
CA LYS A 108 -5.02 7.03 13.20
C LYS A 108 -3.87 6.57 12.32
N PRO A 109 -2.80 7.37 12.22
CA PRO A 109 -1.54 6.86 11.69
C PRO A 109 -0.97 5.78 12.63
N LEU A 110 -0.20 4.87 12.06
CA LEU A 110 0.51 3.82 12.79
C LEU A 110 1.59 4.42 13.71
N LEU A 111 2.33 5.38 13.16
CA LEU A 111 3.42 6.05 13.85
C LEU A 111 2.94 7.40 14.37
N ASP A 112 3.61 7.89 15.43
CA ASP A 112 3.36 9.21 15.96
C ASP A 112 3.52 10.28 14.87
N PRO A 113 2.57 11.24 14.72
CA PRO A 113 2.68 12.32 13.74
C PRO A 113 3.94 13.19 13.86
N SER A 114 4.59 13.22 15.03
CA SER A 114 5.88 13.90 15.25
C SER A 114 7.05 13.17 14.59
N CYS A 115 6.90 11.89 14.24
CA CYS A 115 7.88 11.17 13.46
C CYS A 115 7.87 11.64 12.00
N PRO A 116 9.04 11.74 11.34
CA PRO A 116 9.08 12.01 9.92
C PRO A 116 8.35 10.90 9.15
N VAL A 117 7.74 11.26 8.01
CA VAL A 117 7.04 10.30 7.16
C VAL A 117 8.06 9.32 6.54
N LEU A 118 8.24 8.16 7.17
CA LEU A 118 9.06 7.06 6.70
C LEU A 118 8.19 6.08 5.92
N SER A 119 8.68 5.46 4.86
CA SER A 119 7.92 4.39 4.19
C SER A 119 8.07 3.07 4.97
N LEU A 120 7.04 2.22 4.94
CA LEU A 120 7.08 0.90 5.60
C LEU A 120 8.31 0.09 5.17
N SER A 121 8.57 0.00 3.86
CA SER A 121 9.70 -0.77 3.32
C SER A 121 11.07 -0.26 3.80
N LYS A 122 11.22 1.03 4.14
CA LYS A 122 12.47 1.57 4.69
C LYS A 122 12.70 1.11 6.13
N LEU A 123 11.62 1.00 6.92
CA LEU A 123 11.68 0.54 8.30
C LEU A 123 11.80 -0.98 8.40
N THR A 124 11.11 -1.70 7.53
CA THR A 124 10.97 -3.16 7.63
C THR A 124 11.84 -3.95 6.65
N GLY A 125 12.56 -3.27 5.75
CA GLY A 125 13.42 -3.86 4.72
C GLY A 125 14.45 -4.92 5.18
N PRO A 126 14.99 -4.88 6.43
CA PRO A 126 15.83 -5.98 6.92
C PRO A 126 15.11 -7.34 6.98
N LYS A 127 13.79 -7.33 7.22
CA LYS A 127 12.96 -8.53 7.38
C LYS A 127 12.09 -8.80 6.16
N PHE A 128 11.58 -7.76 5.52
CA PHE A 128 10.69 -7.85 4.37
C PHE A 128 11.45 -7.48 3.09
N LYS A 129 11.82 -8.49 2.30
CA LYS A 129 12.66 -8.34 1.09
C LYS A 129 11.93 -8.74 -0.19
N GLU A 130 10.62 -8.89 -0.13
CA GLU A 130 9.86 -9.39 -1.26
C GLU A 130 9.85 -8.40 -2.43
N GLU A 131 10.08 -8.93 -3.63
CA GLU A 131 9.79 -8.20 -4.85
C GLU A 131 8.33 -8.43 -5.26
N TYR A 132 7.63 -7.35 -5.62
CA TYR A 132 6.24 -7.40 -6.06
C TYR A 132 6.11 -7.22 -7.57
N PHE A 133 5.00 -7.74 -8.09
CA PHE A 133 4.54 -7.53 -9.46
C PHE A 133 5.52 -8.00 -10.55
N SER A 134 6.34 -9.03 -10.30
CA SER A 134 7.37 -9.44 -11.26
C SER A 134 6.82 -9.80 -12.64
N ASN A 135 5.67 -10.50 -12.71
CA ASN A 135 5.05 -10.84 -13.99
C ASN A 135 4.43 -9.60 -14.67
N ILE A 136 3.77 -8.74 -13.89
CA ILE A 136 3.16 -7.51 -14.42
C ILE A 136 4.22 -6.52 -14.90
N LYS A 137 5.33 -6.36 -14.16
CA LYS A 137 6.48 -5.54 -14.56
C LYS A 137 7.08 -6.05 -15.88
N LYS A 138 7.30 -7.36 -15.98
CA LYS A 138 7.77 -7.98 -17.22
C LYS A 138 6.82 -7.68 -18.39
N ALA A 139 5.52 -7.91 -18.22
CA ALA A 139 4.54 -7.63 -19.27
C ALA A 139 4.46 -6.15 -19.67
N ILE A 140 4.63 -5.22 -18.71
CA ILE A 140 4.72 -3.78 -19.02
C ILE A 140 5.98 -3.48 -19.82
N ASN A 141 7.13 -4.02 -19.42
CA ASN A 141 8.42 -3.81 -20.06
C ASN A 141 8.48 -4.39 -21.48
N ASP A 142 7.85 -5.54 -21.69
CA ASP A 142 7.76 -6.22 -22.99
C ASP A 142 6.72 -5.58 -23.93
N SER A 143 5.84 -4.69 -23.43
CA SER A 143 4.82 -4.02 -24.24
C SER A 143 5.35 -2.82 -25.02
N ASP A 144 4.70 -2.44 -26.12
CA ASP A 144 5.04 -1.21 -26.86
C ASP A 144 4.39 0.07 -26.28
N ILE A 145 3.74 -0.03 -25.13
CA ILE A 145 2.96 1.08 -24.55
C ILE A 145 3.89 2.01 -23.74
N TYR A 146 4.64 2.87 -24.43
CA TYR A 146 5.59 3.81 -23.81
C TYR A 146 4.99 4.62 -22.64
N MET A 147 3.76 5.12 -22.82
CA MET A 147 3.08 5.89 -21.77
C MET A 147 2.76 5.06 -20.53
N LEU A 148 2.53 3.75 -20.67
CA LEU A 148 2.34 2.85 -19.53
C LEU A 148 3.65 2.70 -18.77
N LYS A 149 4.74 2.36 -19.46
CA LYS A 149 6.10 2.26 -18.89
C LYS A 149 6.49 3.51 -18.11
N LYS A 150 6.31 4.69 -18.73
CA LYS A 150 6.61 5.99 -18.09
C LYS A 150 5.76 6.25 -16.84
N ARG A 151 4.48 5.83 -16.85
CA ARG A 151 3.55 6.07 -15.73
C ARG A 151 3.80 5.10 -14.58
N THR A 152 4.17 3.85 -14.86
CA THR A 152 4.40 2.84 -13.82
C THR A 152 5.83 2.81 -13.31
N ALA A 153 6.84 3.08 -14.14
CA ALA A 153 8.26 3.31 -13.81
C ALA A 153 8.77 2.56 -12.55
N GLU A 154 8.44 1.26 -12.45
CA GLU A 154 8.74 0.37 -11.31
C GLU A 154 8.20 0.79 -9.93
N ARG A 155 7.35 1.82 -9.88
CA ARG A 155 6.67 2.27 -8.67
C ARG A 155 5.51 1.32 -8.37
N ASN A 156 5.67 0.47 -7.35
CA ASN A 156 4.67 -0.53 -6.97
C ASN A 156 3.26 0.04 -6.78
N GLY A 157 3.11 1.22 -6.15
CA GLY A 157 1.80 1.87 -6.01
C GLY A 157 1.18 2.30 -7.36
N ALA A 158 1.99 2.71 -8.33
CA ALA A 158 1.48 3.02 -9.69
C ALA A 158 1.10 1.74 -10.44
N ILE A 159 1.82 0.64 -10.21
CA ILE A 159 1.46 -0.69 -10.74
C ILE A 159 0.17 -1.19 -10.10
N ALA A 160 -0.04 -1.02 -8.79
CA ALA A 160 -1.28 -1.37 -8.11
C ALA A 160 -2.49 -0.60 -8.67
N ALA A 161 -2.35 0.71 -8.91
CA ALA A 161 -3.37 1.52 -9.57
C ALA A 161 -3.66 1.03 -11.00
N PHE A 162 -2.62 0.66 -11.76
CA PHE A 162 -2.76 0.04 -13.07
C PHE A 162 -3.49 -1.32 -13.00
N VAL A 163 -3.21 -2.14 -11.99
CA VAL A 163 -3.88 -3.43 -11.80
C VAL A 163 -5.38 -3.23 -11.58
N GLY A 164 -5.79 -2.28 -10.74
CA GLY A 164 -7.20 -1.97 -10.56
C GLY A 164 -7.88 -1.55 -11.86
N PHE A 165 -7.22 -0.70 -12.65
CA PHE A 165 -7.67 -0.36 -14.00
C PHE A 165 -7.79 -1.58 -14.91
N TRP A 166 -6.75 -2.42 -14.94
CA TRP A 166 -6.71 -3.59 -15.79
C TRP A 166 -7.84 -4.56 -15.44
N LEU A 167 -8.07 -4.82 -14.15
CA LEU A 167 -9.17 -5.68 -13.68
C LEU A 167 -10.54 -5.13 -14.09
N PHE A 168 -10.73 -3.81 -14.01
CA PHE A 168 -11.96 -3.16 -14.42
C PHE A 168 -12.21 -3.28 -15.93
N VAL A 169 -11.19 -3.01 -16.75
CA VAL A 169 -11.28 -3.10 -18.21
C VAL A 169 -11.44 -4.55 -18.66
N ASN A 170 -10.70 -5.48 -18.07
CA ASN A 170 -10.76 -6.91 -18.39
C ASN A 170 -12.13 -7.53 -18.05
N ALA A 171 -12.89 -6.94 -17.12
CA ALA A 171 -14.25 -7.34 -16.82
C ALA A 171 -15.30 -6.73 -17.77
N SER A 172 -14.93 -5.72 -18.57
CA SER A 172 -15.85 -5.06 -19.50
C SER A 172 -16.00 -5.87 -20.78
N THR A 173 -17.22 -6.32 -21.09
CA THR A 173 -17.54 -6.95 -22.37
C THR A 173 -17.68 -5.91 -23.48
N ASN A 174 -17.25 -6.23 -24.70
CA ASN A 174 -17.54 -5.48 -25.93
C ASN A 174 -17.04 -4.02 -25.97
N LEU A 175 -15.76 -3.80 -25.65
CA LEU A 175 -15.12 -2.51 -25.88
C LEU A 175 -15.04 -2.18 -27.38
N ARG A 176 -15.54 -1.01 -27.79
CA ARG A 176 -15.45 -0.50 -29.18
C ARG A 176 -13.98 -0.42 -29.63
N ALA A 177 -13.74 -0.41 -30.94
CA ALA A 177 -12.38 -0.36 -31.49
C ALA A 177 -11.60 0.89 -31.04
N ASN A 178 -12.26 2.04 -30.98
CA ASN A 178 -11.69 3.34 -30.61
C ASN A 178 -11.76 3.66 -29.10
N ASP A 179 -12.03 2.67 -28.25
CA ASP A 179 -12.18 2.91 -26.82
C ASP A 179 -10.86 3.30 -26.15
N LYS A 180 -10.82 4.47 -25.49
CA LYS A 180 -9.63 5.00 -24.81
C LYS A 180 -9.04 4.04 -23.77
N ARG A 181 -9.84 3.12 -23.22
CA ARG A 181 -9.40 2.08 -22.27
C ARG A 181 -8.45 1.06 -22.91
N LYS A 182 -8.57 0.80 -24.23
CA LYS A 182 -7.69 -0.13 -24.94
C LYS A 182 -6.25 0.37 -25.03
N LYS A 183 -6.01 1.68 -24.92
CA LYS A 183 -4.68 2.30 -24.99
C LYS A 183 -3.67 1.74 -23.96
N PHE A 184 -4.16 1.26 -22.82
CA PHE A 184 -3.32 0.72 -21.75
C PHE A 184 -3.62 -0.75 -21.46
N PHE A 185 -4.41 -1.42 -22.31
CA PHE A 185 -4.80 -2.80 -22.07
C PHE A 185 -3.68 -3.75 -22.48
N LEU A 186 -3.20 -4.54 -21.52
CA LEU A 186 -2.23 -5.61 -21.74
C LEU A 186 -2.92 -6.97 -21.65
N LYS A 187 -2.45 -7.98 -22.38
CA LYS A 187 -2.93 -9.34 -22.21
C LYS A 187 -2.24 -9.97 -21.00
N LEU A 188 -2.90 -9.96 -19.84
CA LEU A 188 -2.39 -10.54 -18.60
C LEU A 188 -3.24 -11.74 -18.16
N ASN A 189 -2.65 -12.64 -17.36
CA ASN A 189 -3.39 -13.72 -16.72
C ASN A 189 -4.08 -13.19 -15.44
N LYS A 190 -5.43 -13.17 -15.43
CA LYS A 190 -6.23 -12.64 -14.31
C LYS A 190 -5.86 -13.26 -12.95
N ASN A 191 -5.61 -14.57 -12.90
CA ASN A 191 -5.30 -15.25 -11.66
C ASN A 191 -3.93 -14.85 -11.11
N GLN A 192 -2.93 -14.68 -11.99
CA GLN A 192 -1.62 -14.18 -11.61
C GLN A 192 -1.71 -12.73 -11.12
N VAL A 193 -2.44 -11.86 -11.82
CA VAL A 193 -2.68 -10.46 -11.41
C VAL A 193 -3.30 -10.40 -10.02
N ILE A 194 -4.35 -11.19 -9.77
CA ILE A 194 -5.01 -11.27 -8.45
C ILE A 194 -4.05 -11.77 -7.37
N LYS A 195 -3.19 -12.76 -7.68
CA LYS A 195 -2.21 -13.29 -6.73
C LYS A 195 -1.17 -12.24 -6.35
N GLU A 196 -0.63 -11.50 -7.32
CA GLU A 196 0.40 -10.48 -7.07
C GLU A 196 -0.15 -9.28 -6.28
N ILE A 197 -1.32 -8.74 -6.64
CA ILE A 197 -1.92 -7.62 -5.89
C ILE A 197 -2.33 -8.02 -4.48
N ARG A 198 -2.82 -9.27 -4.29
CA ARG A 198 -3.12 -9.80 -2.96
C ARG A 198 -1.87 -9.86 -2.08
N ARG A 199 -0.76 -10.36 -2.62
CA ARG A 199 0.51 -10.44 -1.90
C ARG A 199 1.02 -9.07 -1.51
N TYR A 200 1.03 -8.12 -2.46
CA TYR A 200 1.44 -6.74 -2.22
C TYR A 200 0.62 -6.07 -1.10
N SER A 201 -0.70 -6.05 -1.23
CA SER A 201 -1.59 -5.42 -0.25
C SER A 201 -1.52 -6.09 1.13
N MET A 202 -1.40 -7.43 1.16
CA MET A 202 -1.28 -8.15 2.43
C MET A 202 0.04 -7.86 3.15
N ASP A 203 1.12 -7.71 2.39
CA ASP A 203 2.43 -7.47 2.96
C ASP A 203 2.55 -6.10 3.64
N ASP A 204 1.90 -5.06 3.09
CA ASP A 204 1.88 -3.74 3.76
C ASP A 204 1.16 -3.79 5.11
N VAL A 205 0.05 -4.53 5.22
CA VAL A 205 -0.59 -4.77 6.53
C VAL A 205 0.27 -5.61 7.46
N ASN A 206 0.96 -6.64 6.95
CA ASN A 206 1.88 -7.44 7.76
C ASN A 206 3.06 -6.61 8.31
N LYS A 207 3.59 -5.68 7.51
CA LYS A 207 4.59 -4.71 7.98
C LYS A 207 4.04 -3.82 9.09
N MET A 208 2.81 -3.33 8.96
CA MET A 208 2.17 -2.53 10.01
C MET A 208 2.00 -3.33 11.31
N ILE A 209 1.52 -4.58 11.23
CA ILE A 209 1.42 -5.48 12.39
C ILE A 209 2.79 -5.71 13.01
N PHE A 210 3.81 -5.98 12.20
CA PHE A 210 5.17 -6.21 12.68
C PHE A 210 5.70 -5.02 13.49
N LEU A 211 5.52 -3.80 12.99
CA LEU A 211 5.91 -2.59 13.71
C LEU A 211 5.07 -2.38 14.98
N ALA A 212 3.76 -2.59 14.89
CA ALA A 212 2.87 -2.37 16.02
C ALA A 212 3.06 -3.39 17.15
N SER A 213 3.55 -4.60 16.84
CA SER A 213 3.72 -5.68 17.83
C SER A 213 4.88 -5.44 18.80
N ASP A 214 5.81 -4.55 18.45
CA ASP A 214 7.00 -4.23 19.24
C ASP A 214 7.38 -2.76 19.06
N GLU A 215 6.88 -1.92 19.98
CA GLU A 215 7.05 -0.48 19.95
C GLU A 215 8.51 -0.06 20.20
N GLU A 216 9.21 -0.75 21.11
CA GLU A 216 10.61 -0.46 21.42
C GLU A 216 11.50 -0.73 20.20
N ASN A 217 11.32 -1.88 19.56
CA ASN A 217 12.05 -2.20 18.34
C ASN A 217 11.69 -1.22 17.20
N THR A 218 10.44 -0.84 17.05
CA THR A 218 10.02 0.16 16.06
C THR A 218 10.71 1.51 16.29
N ASN A 219 10.75 1.99 17.53
CA ASN A 219 11.45 3.22 17.89
C ASN A 219 12.97 3.12 17.62
N SER A 220 13.56 1.95 17.88
CA SER A 220 14.96 1.68 17.53
C SER A 220 15.22 1.73 16.02
N LEU A 221 14.34 1.12 15.22
CA LEU A 221 14.42 1.15 13.75
C LEU A 221 14.29 2.58 13.20
N ILE A 222 13.37 3.38 13.75
CA ILE A 222 13.20 4.79 13.39
C ILE A 222 14.48 5.56 13.70
N LYS A 223 15.01 5.47 14.92
CA LYS A 223 16.26 6.13 15.31
C LYS A 223 17.41 5.74 14.39
N LYS A 224 17.60 4.44 14.14
CA LYS A 224 18.64 3.93 13.23
C LYS A 224 18.52 4.51 11.83
N TYR A 225 17.30 4.60 11.30
CA TYR A 225 17.06 5.21 10.00
C TYR A 225 17.44 6.70 9.98
N LEU A 226 17.03 7.46 11.00
CA LEU A 226 17.33 8.88 11.10
C LEU A 226 18.83 9.14 11.23
N TYR A 227 19.52 8.40 12.09
CA TYR A 227 20.97 8.48 12.20
C TYR A 227 21.67 8.15 10.88
N LYS A 228 21.24 7.08 10.18
CA LYS A 228 21.79 6.75 8.87
C LYS A 228 21.56 7.88 7.86
N LYS A 229 20.38 8.49 7.85
CA LYS A 229 20.06 9.59 6.92
C LYS A 229 20.92 10.82 7.19
N GLU A 230 21.04 11.24 8.44
CA GLU A 230 21.90 12.37 8.83
C GLU A 230 23.37 12.07 8.54
N PHE A 231 23.86 10.88 8.89
CA PHE A 231 25.22 10.47 8.57
C PHE A 231 25.52 10.51 7.07
N MET A 232 24.61 10.00 6.23
CA MET A 232 24.76 10.08 4.77
C MET A 232 24.74 11.52 4.25
N LYS A 233 24.03 12.44 4.91
CA LYS A 233 24.03 13.87 4.56
C LYS A 233 25.39 14.50 4.89
N LEU A 234 25.94 14.22 6.08
CA LEU A 234 27.25 14.70 6.51
C LEU A 234 28.36 14.16 5.59
N ILE A 235 28.33 12.87 5.28
CA ILE A 235 29.28 12.22 4.35
C ILE A 235 29.25 12.87 2.97
N LYS A 236 28.09 13.21 2.40
CA LYS A 236 28.03 13.83 1.07
C LYS A 236 28.76 15.17 0.97
N ASN A 237 28.96 15.85 2.10
CA ASN A 237 29.69 17.12 2.16
C ASN A 237 31.20 16.93 2.31
N ILE A 238 31.66 15.69 2.47
CA ILE A 238 33.08 15.36 2.57
C ILE A 238 33.57 14.97 1.18
N ASN A 239 34.61 15.66 0.72
CA ASN A 239 35.31 15.29 -0.50
C ASN A 239 36.21 14.10 -0.17
N PHE A 240 35.81 12.91 -0.60
CA PHE A 240 36.60 11.70 -0.38
C PHE A 240 37.70 11.58 -1.45
N ASP A 241 38.95 11.45 -1.03
CA ASP A 241 40.08 10.98 -1.83
C ASP A 241 40.58 9.62 -1.30
N GLU A 242 41.42 8.95 -2.08
CA GLU A 242 41.97 7.63 -1.74
C GLU A 242 42.96 7.66 -0.56
N ASN A 243 43.37 8.83 -0.10
CA ASN A 243 44.36 9.02 0.96
C ASN A 243 43.75 9.38 2.33
N LEU A 244 42.45 9.62 2.39
CA LEU A 244 41.75 9.99 3.62
C LEU A 244 41.81 8.89 4.69
N THR A 245 42.35 9.23 5.84
CA THR A 245 42.37 8.37 7.01
C THR A 245 41.02 8.39 7.75
N ILE A 246 40.73 7.31 8.49
CA ILE A 246 39.54 7.24 9.37
C ILE A 246 39.53 8.40 10.38
N LYS A 247 40.71 8.86 10.84
CA LYS A 247 40.84 9.98 11.77
C LYS A 247 40.37 11.28 11.14
N GLU A 248 40.83 11.59 9.93
CA GLU A 248 40.45 12.80 9.19
C GLU A 248 38.97 12.78 8.80
N ILE A 249 38.40 11.62 8.47
CA ILE A 249 36.96 11.48 8.23
C ILE A 249 36.17 11.83 9.49
N LYS A 250 36.57 11.33 10.66
CA LYS A 250 35.91 11.65 11.93
C LYS A 250 36.01 13.13 12.29
N GLU A 251 37.19 13.73 12.12
CA GLU A 251 37.40 15.17 12.34
C GLU A 251 36.53 16.01 11.40
N LYS A 252 36.52 15.70 10.10
CA LYS A 252 35.69 16.40 9.10
C LYS A 252 34.19 16.28 9.40
N ILE A 253 33.71 15.13 9.88
CA ILE A 253 32.30 14.96 10.31
C ILE A 253 31.98 15.82 11.54
N TRP A 254 32.92 15.95 12.48
CA TRP A 254 32.72 16.68 13.74
C TRP A 254 32.78 18.21 13.59
N THR A 255 33.43 18.69 12.53
CA THR A 255 33.57 20.13 12.23
C THR A 255 32.47 20.71 11.33
N ILE A 256 31.52 19.89 10.86
CA ILE A 256 30.34 20.30 10.06
C ILE A 256 29.16 20.57 10.98
#